data_AF-A0A1N6FL91-F1
#
_entry.id   AF-A0A1N6FL91-F1
#
_cell.length_a   1.000
_cell.length_b   1.000
_cell.length_c   1.000
_cell.angle_alpha   90.00
_cell.angle_beta   90.00
_cell.angle_gamma   90.00
#
_symmetry.space_group_name_H-M   'P 1'
#
loop_
_entity.id
_entity.type
_entity.pdbx_description
1 polymer ?
#
loop_
_entity_poly.entity_id
_entity_poly.type
_entity_poly.pdbx_seq_one_letter_code
_entity_poly.pdbx_strand_id
1 'polypeptide(L)'
;MNQLYRFLVLLLLIPNLILSQDISIRNTKSKLNKDIPLLKKKKTTVIFSYNVIGCICPNWKNKNDFYYLEPINNRVKNASDLWKGNNLPLIVKLTGSLVEENGYPNYFTDKQLNKGAKKGKVFRYTKIEVIAK
;
A
#
# COMPACT_ATOMS: atom_id res chain seq x y z
N MET A 1 72.47 -24.28 33.58
CA MET A 1 71.83 -25.30 34.43
C MET A 1 70.53 -25.72 33.77
N ASN A 2 70.51 -27.00 33.36
CA ASN A 2 69.44 -27.93 32.93
C ASN A 2 68.31 -27.43 32.01
N GLN A 3 68.19 -27.83 30.74
CA GLN A 3 68.02 -29.18 30.12
C GLN A 3 66.76 -29.95 30.52
N LEU A 4 66.16 -30.57 29.49
CA LEU A 4 65.23 -31.71 29.47
C LEU A 4 63.72 -31.42 29.24
N TYR A 5 63.38 -31.43 27.95
CA TYR A 5 62.41 -32.36 27.37
C TYR A 5 61.95 -33.49 28.30
N ARG A 6 60.63 -33.70 28.40
CA ARG A 6 59.96 -34.94 27.99
C ARG A 6 58.51 -34.97 28.45
N PHE A 7 57.62 -35.17 27.48
CA PHE A 7 56.52 -36.13 27.53
C PHE A 7 55.81 -36.29 28.89
N LEU A 8 54.68 -35.61 29.04
CA LEU A 8 53.54 -36.25 29.69
C LEU A 8 52.45 -36.47 28.65
N VAL A 9 52.44 -37.71 28.16
CA VAL A 9 51.30 -38.32 27.49
C VAL A 9 50.11 -38.23 28.43
N LEU A 10 49.08 -37.53 28.01
CA LEU A 10 47.70 -37.76 28.45
C LEU A 10 46.82 -37.71 27.22
N LEU A 11 47.02 -38.73 26.36
CA LEU A 11 45.91 -39.34 25.66
C LEU A 11 44.93 -39.82 26.76
N LEU A 12 43.67 -39.40 26.68
CA LEU A 12 42.52 -40.30 26.54
C LEU A 12 41.19 -39.52 26.71
N LEU A 13 40.33 -39.69 25.70
CA LEU A 13 38.86 -39.77 25.79
C LEU A 13 38.07 -38.49 26.08
N ILE A 14 37.68 -37.75 25.03
CA ILE A 14 36.27 -37.33 24.87
C ILE A 14 35.91 -37.38 23.37
N PRO A 15 34.89 -38.18 22.98
CA PRO A 15 34.45 -38.30 21.59
C PRO A 15 33.57 -37.12 21.17
N ASN A 16 33.70 -36.72 19.90
CA ASN A 16 32.73 -36.01 19.07
C ASN A 16 31.60 -35.25 19.78
N LEU A 17 31.75 -33.94 19.89
CA LEU A 17 30.60 -33.04 19.76
C LEU A 17 31.03 -31.82 18.96
N ILE A 18 31.00 -31.97 17.63
CA ILE A 18 31.08 -30.86 16.69
C ILE A 18 29.83 -30.02 16.90
N LEU A 19 29.95 -28.97 17.71
CA LEU A 19 28.99 -27.88 17.75
C LEU A 19 29.37 -26.90 16.62
N SER A 20 29.14 -27.31 15.38
CA SER A 20 29.17 -26.40 14.25
C SER A 20 28.00 -25.43 14.39
N GLN A 21 28.26 -24.28 15.02
CA GLN A 21 27.46 -23.10 14.75
C GLN A 21 27.85 -22.60 13.36
N ASP A 22 27.36 -23.30 12.34
CA ASP A 22 27.33 -22.78 10.98
C ASP A 22 26.52 -21.50 11.01
N ILE A 23 27.23 -20.38 10.88
CA ILE A 23 26.69 -19.09 10.49
C ILE A 23 26.10 -19.29 9.08
N SER A 24 24.88 -19.82 9.05
CA SER A 24 24.04 -19.82 7.86
C SER A 24 23.64 -18.36 7.65
N ILE A 25 24.44 -17.60 6.90
CA ILE A 25 23.94 -16.41 6.21
C ILE A 25 23.03 -16.95 5.10
N ARG A 26 21.81 -17.32 5.51
CA ARG A 26 20.72 -17.63 4.60
C ARG A 26 20.36 -16.33 3.92
N ASN A 27 20.63 -16.27 2.62
CA ASN A 27 20.00 -15.36 1.68
C ASN A 27 18.48 -15.41 1.86
N THR A 28 17.93 -14.56 2.72
CA THR A 28 16.50 -14.31 2.78
C THR A 28 16.20 -13.14 1.86
N LYS A 29 16.01 -13.47 0.57
CA LYS A 29 14.92 -12.86 -0.19
C LYS A 29 13.64 -13.14 0.60
N SER A 30 13.32 -12.32 1.59
CA SER A 30 12.09 -12.42 2.37
C SER A 30 10.94 -11.95 1.48
N LYS A 31 10.45 -12.91 0.69
CA LYS A 31 9.04 -13.23 0.51
C LYS A 31 8.13 -11.98 0.55
N LEU A 32 7.94 -11.39 -0.62
CA LEU A 32 6.72 -10.64 -0.92
C LEU A 32 5.54 -11.48 -0.41
N ASN A 33 4.87 -10.99 0.63
CA ASN A 33 3.67 -11.61 1.19
C ASN A 33 2.55 -11.46 0.15
N LYS A 34 2.61 -12.30 -0.89
CA LYS A 34 1.45 -12.72 -1.66
C LYS A 34 0.53 -13.35 -0.62
N ASP A 35 -0.62 -12.72 -0.41
CA ASP A 35 -1.86 -13.26 0.15
C ASP A 35 -2.59 -12.26 1.07
N ILE A 36 -2.58 -10.96 0.74
CA ILE A 36 -3.87 -10.25 0.83
C ILE A 36 -4.66 -10.81 -0.35
N PRO A 37 -5.83 -11.43 -0.17
CA PRO A 37 -6.73 -11.67 -1.28
C PRO A 37 -7.00 -10.29 -1.87
N LEU A 38 -6.33 -9.98 -2.98
CA LEU A 38 -6.72 -8.89 -3.84
C LEU A 38 -8.08 -9.33 -4.33
N LEU A 39 -9.12 -9.03 -3.53
CA LEU A 39 -10.49 -9.25 -3.87
C LEU A 39 -10.56 -8.64 -5.26
N LYS A 40 -10.66 -9.49 -6.29
CA LYS A 40 -10.75 -9.06 -7.69
C LYS A 40 -12.11 -8.39 -7.78
N LYS A 41 -12.22 -7.20 -7.20
CA LYS A 41 -13.43 -6.40 -7.15
C LYS A 41 -13.70 -6.10 -8.60
N LYS A 42 -14.83 -6.61 -9.09
CA LYS A 42 -15.26 -6.54 -10.48
C LYS A 42 -15.05 -5.13 -11.00
N LYS A 43 -14.27 -4.99 -12.08
CA LYS A 43 -14.14 -3.69 -12.75
C LYS A 43 -15.50 -3.27 -13.26
N THR A 44 -15.89 -2.05 -12.93
CA THR A 44 -17.16 -1.44 -13.28
C THR A 44 -16.93 -0.04 -13.84
N THR A 45 -17.90 0.45 -14.60
CA THR A 45 -17.92 1.83 -15.08
C THR A 45 -19.00 2.60 -14.34
N VAL A 46 -18.60 3.69 -13.68
CA VAL A 46 -19.45 4.45 -12.75
C VAL A 46 -19.30 5.93 -13.03
N ILE A 47 -20.42 6.66 -12.92
CA ILE A 47 -20.45 8.13 -13.06
C ILE A 47 -20.37 8.75 -11.66
N PHE A 48 -19.48 9.71 -11.48
CA PHE A 48 -19.35 10.48 -10.25
C PHE A 48 -19.53 11.96 -10.54
N SER A 49 -20.21 12.65 -9.63
CA SER A 49 -20.28 14.11 -9.60
C SER A 49 -19.40 14.64 -8.47
N TYR A 50 -18.63 15.68 -8.75
CA TYR A 50 -17.88 16.38 -7.73
C TYR A 50 -18.83 17.08 -6.76
N ASN A 51 -18.55 16.98 -5.46
CA ASN A 51 -19.27 17.65 -4.40
C ASN A 51 -18.28 18.43 -3.55
N VAL A 52 -18.43 19.76 -3.50
CA VAL A 52 -17.59 20.64 -2.70
C VAL A 52 -17.93 20.41 -1.23
N ILE A 53 -17.00 19.82 -0.48
CA ILE A 53 -17.10 19.65 0.97
C ILE A 53 -15.87 20.31 1.60
N GLY A 54 -16.08 21.17 2.59
CA GLY A 54 -15.01 21.93 3.26
C GLY A 54 -14.10 21.12 4.19
N CYS A 55 -14.02 19.80 4.03
CA CYS A 55 -13.16 18.93 4.82
C CYS A 55 -12.32 18.00 3.94
N ILE A 56 -11.24 17.43 4.50
CA ILE A 56 -10.41 16.41 3.83
C ILE A 56 -11.18 15.09 3.86
N CYS A 57 -12.17 15.01 2.97
CA CYS A 57 -13.22 14.00 2.98
C CYS A 57 -13.46 13.46 1.56
N PRO A 58 -14.12 12.30 1.42
CA PRO A 58 -14.58 11.81 0.13
C PRO A 58 -15.48 12.87 -0.54
N ASN A 59 -15.04 13.41 -1.67
CA ASN A 59 -15.66 14.56 -2.34
C ASN A 59 -16.32 14.20 -3.67
N TRP A 60 -16.35 12.92 -4.04
CA TRP A 60 -17.02 12.44 -5.25
C TRP A 60 -18.28 11.67 -4.87
N LYS A 61 -19.41 12.05 -5.45
CA LYS A 61 -20.71 11.45 -5.16
C LYS A 61 -21.12 10.49 -6.27
N ASN A 62 -21.59 9.30 -5.90
CA ASN A 62 -22.38 8.42 -6.76
C ASN A 62 -23.65 8.03 -6.00
N LYS A 63 -24.82 8.32 -6.56
CA LYS A 63 -26.11 8.16 -5.87
C LYS A 63 -26.09 8.81 -4.48
N ASN A 64 -26.17 8.03 -3.41
CA ASN A 64 -26.22 8.51 -2.02
C ASN A 64 -24.88 8.37 -1.28
N ASP A 65 -23.84 7.86 -1.95
CA ASP A 65 -22.55 7.56 -1.36
C ASP A 65 -21.46 8.55 -1.79
N PHE A 66 -20.47 8.75 -0.92
CA PHE A 66 -19.28 9.55 -1.19
C PHE A 66 -18.02 8.71 -1.27
N TYR A 67 -17.14 9.09 -2.18
CA TYR A 67 -15.96 8.34 -2.58
C TYR A 67 -14.73 9.24 -2.68
N TYR A 68 -13.59 8.65 -2.35
CA TYR A 68 -12.32 9.06 -2.89
C TYR A 68 -12.11 8.41 -4.25
N LEU A 69 -11.56 9.17 -5.19
CA LEU A 69 -11.16 8.65 -6.48
C LEU A 69 -9.63 8.57 -6.55
N GLU A 70 -9.12 7.37 -6.73
CA GLU A 70 -7.68 7.11 -6.78
C GLU A 70 -7.27 6.60 -8.18
N PRO A 71 -6.39 7.31 -8.91
CA PRO A 71 -5.86 6.76 -10.15
C PRO A 71 -4.98 5.54 -9.85
N ILE A 72 -5.00 4.52 -10.72
CA ILE A 72 -4.22 3.30 -10.50
C ILE A 72 -2.69 3.54 -10.54
N ASN A 73 -2.27 4.60 -11.20
CA ASN A 73 -0.89 5.07 -11.27
C ASN A 73 -0.85 6.53 -11.76
N ASN A 74 0.35 7.10 -11.80
CA ASN A 74 0.60 8.49 -12.23
C ASN A 74 0.38 8.76 -13.73
N ARG A 75 0.15 7.73 -14.56
CA ARG A 75 -0.17 7.92 -15.99
C ARG A 75 -1.65 8.18 -16.22
N VAL A 76 -2.51 7.86 -15.25
CA VAL A 76 -3.93 8.17 -15.29
C VAL A 76 -4.15 9.51 -14.62
N LYS A 77 -4.83 10.43 -15.31
CA LYS A 77 -5.12 11.78 -14.82
C LYS A 77 -5.83 11.72 -13.46
N ASN A 78 -5.37 12.50 -12.49
CA ASN A 78 -6.00 12.59 -11.18
C ASN A 78 -7.30 13.41 -11.29
N ALA A 79 -8.40 12.83 -10.84
CA ALA A 79 -9.71 13.48 -10.82
C ALA A 79 -9.71 14.80 -10.03
N SER A 80 -8.91 14.89 -8.95
CA SER A 80 -8.84 16.10 -8.12
C SER A 80 -8.29 17.31 -8.88
N ASP A 81 -7.46 17.09 -9.90
CA ASP A 81 -6.87 18.16 -10.72
C ASP A 81 -7.86 18.76 -11.72
N LEU A 82 -9.02 18.12 -11.91
CA LEU A 82 -10.09 18.56 -12.81
C LEU A 82 -10.89 19.73 -12.26
N TRP A 83 -11.00 19.85 -10.94
CA TRP A 83 -11.70 20.95 -10.28
C TRP A 83 -10.84 22.23 -10.30
N LYS A 84 -11.38 23.31 -10.89
CA LYS A 84 -10.69 24.61 -11.00
C LYS A 84 -11.31 25.73 -10.16
N GLY A 85 -12.29 25.42 -9.30
CA GLY A 85 -12.84 26.38 -8.34
C GLY A 85 -13.97 27.27 -8.85
N ASN A 86 -14.37 27.15 -10.12
CA ASN A 86 -15.23 28.15 -10.77
C ASN A 86 -16.54 27.60 -11.39
N ASN A 87 -16.61 26.31 -11.78
CA ASN A 87 -17.77 25.79 -12.52
C ASN A 87 -18.27 24.44 -12.00
N LEU A 88 -19.48 24.41 -11.45
CA LEU A 88 -20.25 23.20 -11.21
C LEU A 88 -21.35 23.06 -12.29
N PRO A 89 -21.69 21.83 -12.72
CA PRO A 89 -21.25 20.55 -12.16
C PRO A 89 -19.99 19.99 -12.86
N LEU A 90 -19.06 19.42 -12.07
CA LEU A 90 -17.99 18.57 -12.60
C LEU A 90 -18.42 17.11 -12.51
N ILE A 91 -18.61 16.46 -13.67
CA ILE A 91 -19.07 15.07 -13.77
C ILE A 91 -18.05 14.25 -14.54
N VAL A 92 -17.67 13.10 -13.99
CA VAL A 92 -16.71 12.17 -14.59
C VAL A 92 -17.29 10.77 -14.70
N LYS A 93 -16.90 10.04 -15.75
CA LYS A 93 -17.17 8.62 -15.93
C LYS A 93 -15.86 7.87 -15.77
N LEU A 94 -15.83 6.92 -14.84
CA LEU A 94 -14.61 6.18 -14.48
C LEU A 94 -14.80 4.69 -14.70
N THR A 95 -13.77 4.02 -15.17
CA THR A 95 -13.69 2.56 -15.17
C THR A 95 -12.67 2.11 -14.14
N GLY A 96 -13.09 1.30 -13.18
CA GLY A 96 -12.29 0.96 -12.02
C GLY A 96 -12.98 -0.03 -11.08
N SER A 97 -12.48 -0.12 -9.87
CA SER A 97 -13.05 -0.97 -8.82
C SER A 97 -13.07 -0.21 -7.52
N LEU A 98 -14.10 -0.45 -6.70
CA LEU A 98 -13.98 -0.15 -5.28
C LEU A 98 -12.78 -0.93 -4.74
N VAL A 99 -11.96 -0.35 -3.87
CA VAL A 99 -10.80 -1.03 -3.26
C VAL A 99 -10.92 -1.05 -1.75
N GLU A 100 -11.47 0.00 -1.15
CA GLU A 100 -11.78 0.10 0.28
C GLU A 100 -13.21 0.59 0.50
N GLU A 101 -13.91 0.02 1.47
CA GLU A 101 -15.24 0.51 1.91
C GLU A 101 -15.12 1.61 2.98
N ASN A 102 -14.06 1.53 3.80
CA ASN A 102 -13.83 2.44 4.92
C ASN A 102 -12.32 2.65 5.15
N GLY A 103 -11.69 3.42 4.27
CA GLY A 103 -10.25 3.64 4.29
C GLY A 103 -9.84 5.00 3.75
N TYR A 104 -8.56 5.11 3.39
CA TYR A 104 -7.97 6.28 2.76
C TYR A 104 -7.36 5.89 1.42
N PRO A 105 -7.24 6.81 0.47
CA PRO A 105 -6.39 6.61 -0.69
C PRO A 105 -4.93 6.36 -0.26
N ASN A 106 -4.19 5.58 -1.04
CA ASN A 106 -2.81 5.22 -0.70
C ASN A 106 -1.85 6.42 -0.75
N TYR A 107 -2.25 7.51 -1.40
CA TYR A 107 -1.47 8.74 -1.49
C TYR A 107 -1.71 9.71 -0.30
N PHE A 108 -2.54 9.34 0.68
CA PHE A 108 -2.69 10.16 1.89
C PHE A 108 -1.42 10.07 2.74
N THR A 109 -0.90 11.22 3.15
CA THR A 109 0.24 11.36 4.06
C THR A 109 -0.25 11.61 5.48
N ASP A 110 0.64 11.43 6.46
CA ASP A 110 0.38 11.75 7.87
C ASP A 110 -0.12 13.17 8.06
N LYS A 111 0.31 14.12 7.22
CA LYS A 111 -0.18 15.50 7.26
C LYS A 111 -1.68 15.60 6.99
N GLN A 112 -2.22 14.83 6.04
CA GLN A 112 -3.67 14.82 5.79
C GLN A 112 -4.40 14.12 6.95
N LEU A 113 -3.86 13.01 7.44
CA LEU A 113 -4.45 12.25 8.55
C LEU A 113 -4.54 13.11 9.82
N ASN A 114 -3.45 13.78 10.18
CA ASN A 114 -3.37 14.66 11.35
C ASN A 114 -4.23 15.92 11.22
N LYS A 115 -4.62 16.31 10.00
CA LYS A 115 -5.57 17.41 9.74
C LYS A 115 -7.05 16.99 9.77
N GLY A 116 -7.33 15.77 10.24
CA GLY A 116 -8.71 15.29 10.38
C GLY A 116 -9.30 14.72 9.09
N ALA A 117 -8.47 14.12 8.24
CA ALA A 117 -8.98 13.35 7.12
C ALA A 117 -9.98 12.27 7.58
N LYS A 118 -11.10 12.14 6.88
CA LYS A 118 -12.12 11.13 7.22
C LYS A 118 -11.97 9.89 6.35
N LYS A 119 -12.12 8.70 6.95
CA LYS A 119 -12.19 7.46 6.18
C LYS A 119 -13.44 7.47 5.29
N GLY A 120 -13.38 6.73 4.19
CA GLY A 120 -14.52 6.53 3.31
C GLY A 120 -14.26 5.48 2.24
N LYS A 121 -15.20 5.39 1.29
CA LYS A 121 -15.08 4.47 0.15
C LYS A 121 -13.99 4.96 -0.79
N VAL A 122 -13.09 4.06 -1.22
CA VAL A 122 -12.01 4.39 -2.17
C VAL A 122 -12.26 3.64 -3.46
N PHE A 123 -12.51 4.37 -4.54
CA PHE A 123 -12.67 3.81 -5.88
C PHE A 123 -11.39 4.05 -6.69
N ARG A 124 -10.69 2.97 -7.03
CA ARG A 124 -9.46 3.03 -7.83
C ARG A 124 -9.77 2.82 -9.30
N TYR A 125 -9.36 3.75 -10.16
CA TYR A 125 -9.72 3.75 -11.58
C TYR A 125 -8.51 3.66 -12.53
N THR A 126 -8.75 3.03 -13.67
CA THR A 126 -7.80 2.90 -14.78
C THR A 126 -8.11 3.84 -15.95
N LYS A 127 -9.33 4.37 -16.00
CA LYS A 127 -9.80 5.27 -17.06
C LYS A 127 -10.68 6.36 -16.44
N ILE A 128 -10.54 7.58 -16.96
CA ILE A 128 -11.36 8.74 -16.61
C ILE A 128 -11.77 9.49 -17.88
N GLU A 129 -13.06 9.81 -17.96
CA GLU A 129 -13.67 10.63 -19.01
C GLU A 129 -14.43 11.78 -18.34
N VAL A 130 -14.21 13.01 -18.77
CA VAL A 130 -14.99 14.16 -18.29
C VAL A 130 -16.27 14.24 -19.12
N ILE A 131 -17.42 14.25 -18.45
CA ILE A 131 -18.74 14.29 -19.09
C ILE A 131 -19.32 15.71 -19.07
N ALA A 132 -19.08 16.47 -17.99
CA ALA A 132 -19.48 17.87 -17.84
C ALA A 132 -18.50 18.62 -16.92
N LYS A 133 -18.27 19.92 -17.16
CA LYS A 133 -17.47 20.85 -16.34
C LYS A 133 -17.80 22.30 -16.68
#